data_AF-A0AAW0WDQ6-F1
#
_entry.id   AF-A0AAW0WDQ6-F1
#
_cell.length_a   1.000
_cell.length_b   1.000
_cell.length_c   1.000
_cell.angle_alpha   90.00
_cell.angle_beta   90.00
_cell.angle_gamma   90.00
#
_symmetry.space_group_name_H-M   'P 1'
#
loop_
_entity.id
_entity.type
_entity.pdbx_description
1 polymer ?
#
loop_
_entity_poly.entity_id
_entity_poly.type
_entity_poly.pdbx_seq_one_letter_code
_entity_poly.pdbx_strand_id
1 'polypeptide(L)'
;TGCTSVEQLPVVLFVASAAAPQAEVIGFPDMHVDKGSTINLTCVVAHSPEAPAFIFWYHNGKVVNYDSPRGGITVVTERGTTTRGYLLIQDARASDTGNYSCAPSNTAATTLRVHVLNGETPAAMQTSGGSATIVLSTSHTLLLHSLLPLLLLFWDAPLSGLLRSGVI
;
A
#
# COMPACT_ATOMS: atom_id res chain seq x y z
N THR A 1 -27.44 23.64 66.68
CA THR A 1 -28.04 23.20 65.39
C THR A 1 -27.72 24.27 64.36
N GLY A 2 -26.95 24.07 63.29
CA GLY A 2 -26.23 22.91 62.78
C GLY A 2 -25.09 23.39 61.85
N CYS A 3 -24.08 22.55 61.67
CA CYS A 3 -23.05 22.73 60.65
C CYS A 3 -23.70 22.63 59.27
N THR A 4 -23.60 23.66 58.44
CA THR A 4 -23.87 23.55 57.01
C THR A 4 -22.76 22.71 56.38
N SER A 5 -23.11 21.51 55.93
CA SER A 5 -22.25 20.59 55.20
C SER A 5 -21.78 21.25 53.90
N VAL A 6 -20.47 21.40 53.76
CA VAL A 6 -19.85 21.62 52.45
C VAL A 6 -20.11 20.34 51.67
N GLU A 7 -20.95 20.37 50.64
CA GLU A 7 -21.05 19.26 49.69
C GLU A 7 -19.72 19.17 48.96
N GLN A 8 -18.86 18.30 49.47
CA GLN A 8 -17.63 17.89 48.82
C GLN A 8 -18.03 17.11 47.56
N LEU A 9 -18.12 17.81 46.42
CA LEU A 9 -18.11 17.15 45.11
C LEU A 9 -16.88 16.24 45.09
N PRO A 10 -17.02 14.93 44.81
CA PRO A 10 -15.85 14.08 44.66
C PRO A 10 -15.04 14.65 43.49
N VAL A 11 -13.81 15.07 43.76
CA VAL A 11 -12.81 15.30 42.71
C VAL A 11 -12.54 13.92 42.13
N VAL A 12 -13.37 13.49 41.18
CA VAL A 12 -13.14 12.27 40.42
C VAL A 12 -11.89 12.55 39.60
N LEU A 13 -10.75 12.06 40.07
CA LEU A 13 -9.50 12.14 39.33
C LEU A 13 -9.68 11.24 38.10
N PHE A 14 -10.11 11.83 36.98
CA PHE A 14 -10.08 11.16 35.69
C PHE A 14 -8.61 10.99 35.30
N VAL A 15 -8.00 9.87 35.70
CA VAL A 15 -6.71 9.47 35.16
C VAL A 15 -6.97 9.02 33.73
N ALA A 16 -6.87 9.95 32.78
CA ALA A 16 -6.81 9.59 31.38
C ALA A 16 -5.54 8.74 31.18
N SER A 17 -5.69 7.49 30.76
CA SER A 17 -4.56 6.64 30.38
C SER A 17 -3.91 7.25 29.14
N ALA A 18 -2.83 8.01 29.32
CA ALA A 18 -2.06 8.53 28.20
C ALA A 18 -1.41 7.35 27.45
N ALA A 19 -1.62 7.27 26.14
CA ALA A 19 -0.92 6.30 25.30
C ALA A 19 0.60 6.55 25.41
N ALA A 20 1.39 5.48 25.47
CA ALA A 20 2.85 5.58 25.54
C ALA A 20 3.40 6.17 24.21
N PRO A 21 4.51 6.94 24.27
CA PRO A 21 5.09 7.52 23.08
C PRO A 21 5.65 6.42 22.16
N GLN A 22 5.37 6.51 20.86
CA GLN A 22 5.77 5.51 19.88
C GLN A 22 6.30 6.16 18.61
N ALA A 23 7.35 5.55 18.05
CA ALA A 23 7.90 5.92 16.75
C ALA A 23 7.50 4.90 15.69
N GLU A 24 7.06 5.39 14.54
CA GLU A 24 6.71 4.57 13.39
C GLU A 24 7.41 5.12 12.15
N VAL A 25 7.88 4.24 11.26
CA VAL A 25 8.38 4.66 9.94
C VAL A 25 7.35 4.29 8.89
N ILE A 26 6.94 5.27 8.08
CA ILE A 26 5.95 5.07 7.03
C ILE A 26 6.48 4.05 6.02
N GLY A 27 5.66 3.05 5.67
CA GLY A 27 6.03 2.01 4.72
C GLY A 27 6.81 0.82 5.31
N PHE A 28 6.93 0.73 6.64
CA PHE A 28 7.41 -0.47 7.31
C PHE A 28 6.56 -1.72 6.95
N PRO A 29 7.13 -2.94 6.84
CA PRO A 29 8.52 -3.30 7.12
C PRO A 29 9.49 -3.16 5.95
N ASP A 30 9.00 -3.04 4.72
CA ASP A 30 9.81 -3.08 3.51
C ASP A 30 9.42 -1.98 2.52
N MET A 31 10.40 -1.24 2.02
CA MET A 31 10.22 -0.19 1.02
C MET A 31 11.06 -0.50 -0.22
N HIS A 32 10.47 -0.34 -1.40
CA HIS A 32 11.14 -0.59 -2.68
C HIS A 32 11.30 0.74 -3.41
N VAL A 33 12.50 0.98 -3.94
CA VAL A 33 12.88 2.25 -4.56
C VAL A 33 13.67 1.96 -5.82
N ASP A 34 13.39 2.64 -6.92
CA ASP A 34 14.16 2.47 -8.15
C ASP A 34 15.55 3.13 -8.04
N LYS A 35 16.55 2.49 -8.64
CA LYS A 35 17.89 3.05 -8.76
C LYS A 35 17.86 4.44 -9.42
N GLY A 36 18.63 5.37 -8.87
CA GLY A 36 18.70 6.76 -9.31
C GLY A 36 17.59 7.67 -8.79
N SER A 37 16.53 7.12 -8.18
CA SER A 37 15.49 7.92 -7.54
C SER A 37 15.91 8.39 -6.14
N THR A 38 15.02 9.08 -5.41
CA THR A 38 15.28 9.57 -4.05
C THR A 38 14.61 8.68 -3.02
N ILE A 39 15.38 8.14 -2.07
CA ILE A 39 14.86 7.45 -0.89
C ILE A 39 14.35 8.54 0.07
N ASN A 40 13.06 8.49 0.45
CA ASN A 40 12.45 9.39 1.42
C ASN A 40 11.85 8.57 2.57
N LEU A 41 12.57 8.49 3.68
CA LEU A 41 12.10 7.84 4.89
C LEU A 41 11.48 8.87 5.82
N THR A 42 10.24 8.61 6.24
CA THR A 42 9.51 9.47 7.18
C THR A 42 9.24 8.72 8.47
N CYS A 43 9.81 9.21 9.56
CA CYS A 43 9.58 8.75 10.91
C CYS A 43 8.60 9.66 11.63
N VAL A 44 7.57 9.09 12.23
CA VAL A 44 6.51 9.80 12.95
C VAL A 44 6.60 9.43 14.42
N VAL A 45 6.78 10.42 15.29
CA VAL A 45 6.78 10.25 16.76
C VAL A 45 5.44 10.74 17.29
N ALA A 46 4.58 9.79 17.65
CA ALA A 46 3.22 10.02 18.12
C ALA A 46 3.09 9.75 19.62
N HIS A 47 2.01 10.28 20.22
CA HIS A 47 1.66 10.06 21.62
C HIS A 47 2.75 10.49 22.62
N SER A 48 3.59 11.44 22.22
CA SER A 48 4.68 11.94 23.06
C SER A 48 4.29 13.24 23.76
N PRO A 49 4.31 13.28 25.11
CA PRO A 49 4.00 14.50 25.88
C PRO A 49 4.98 15.64 25.58
N GLU A 50 6.24 15.28 25.29
CA GLU A 50 7.31 16.20 24.92
C GLU A 50 7.90 15.77 23.58
N ALA A 51 8.27 16.74 22.73
CA ALA A 51 8.96 16.44 21.47
C ALA A 51 10.36 15.84 21.75
N PRO A 52 10.86 14.90 20.92
CA PRO A 52 12.21 14.39 21.08
C PRO A 52 13.24 15.51 20.89
N ALA A 53 14.31 15.47 21.69
CA ALA A 53 15.43 16.40 21.58
C ALA A 53 16.13 16.23 20.22
N PHE A 54 16.29 14.97 19.80
CA PHE A 54 16.90 14.58 18.53
C PHE A 54 16.26 13.29 17.98
N ILE A 55 16.44 13.08 16.67
CA ILE A 55 16.13 11.84 15.99
C ILE A 55 17.39 11.39 15.25
N PHE A 56 17.92 10.24 15.63
CA PHE A 56 19.03 9.62 14.90
C PHE A 56 18.54 8.66 13.85
N TRP A 57 19.26 8.63 12.73
CA TRP A 57 19.07 7.65 11.67
C TRP A 57 20.26 6.71 11.61
N TYR A 58 19.98 5.43 11.45
CA TYR A 58 21.00 4.39 11.26
C TYR A 58 20.78 3.67 9.94
N HIS A 59 21.86 3.34 9.24
CA HIS A 59 21.88 2.42 8.11
C HIS A 59 22.75 1.22 8.49
N ASN A 60 22.16 0.03 8.49
CA ASN A 60 22.81 -1.22 8.87
C ASN A 60 23.53 -1.13 10.24
N GLY A 61 22.88 -0.48 11.22
CA GLY A 61 23.39 -0.31 12.57
C GLY A 61 24.46 0.78 12.74
N LYS A 62 24.84 1.49 11.68
CA LYS A 62 25.77 2.63 11.73
C LYS A 62 25.02 3.93 11.58
N VAL A 63 25.41 4.96 12.35
CA VAL A 63 24.82 6.29 12.22
C VAL A 63 25.01 6.80 10.79
N VAL A 64 23.94 7.31 10.19
CA VAL A 64 23.99 7.91 8.86
C VAL A 64 24.84 9.18 8.92
N ASN A 65 25.88 9.23 8.11
CA ASN A 65 26.74 10.41 7.98
C ASN A 65 26.19 11.33 6.86
N TYR A 66 25.68 12.50 7.23
CA TYR A 66 25.18 13.50 6.28
C TYR A 66 26.33 14.21 5.53
N ASP A 67 27.54 14.25 6.09
CA ASP A 67 28.76 14.80 5.45
C ASP A 67 29.53 13.74 4.64
N SER A 68 28.86 12.67 4.22
CA SER A 68 29.54 11.61 3.47
C SER A 68 30.07 12.12 2.12
N PRO A 69 31.20 11.60 1.61
CA PRO A 69 31.74 11.97 0.30
C PRO A 69 30.79 11.69 -0.87
N ARG A 70 29.75 10.88 -0.66
CA ARG A 70 28.71 10.63 -1.65
C ARG A 70 27.86 11.87 -1.92
N GLY A 71 27.64 12.72 -0.91
CA GLY A 71 26.68 13.81 -0.97
C GLY A 71 25.23 13.33 -1.08
N GLY A 72 24.30 14.29 -1.18
CA GLY A 72 22.88 14.00 -1.44
C GLY A 72 22.12 13.36 -0.27
N ILE A 73 22.66 13.43 0.95
CA ILE A 73 21.99 12.98 2.18
C ILE A 73 21.51 14.21 2.94
N THR A 74 20.20 14.27 3.21
CA THR A 74 19.60 15.36 3.99
C THR A 74 18.76 14.78 5.12
N VAL A 75 18.95 15.30 6.33
CA VAL A 75 18.14 14.96 7.50
C VAL A 75 17.36 16.20 7.93
N VAL A 76 16.05 16.06 8.07
CA VAL A 76 15.16 17.14 8.53
C VAL A 76 14.36 16.65 9.72
N THR A 77 14.17 17.51 10.72
CA THR A 77 13.27 17.23 11.84
C THR A 77 12.29 18.38 12.00
N GLU A 78 11.01 18.08 11.78
CA GLU A 78 9.90 19.00 12.00
C GLU A 78 9.30 18.75 13.37
N ARG A 79 9.45 19.72 14.27
CA ARG A 79 8.88 19.67 15.63
C ARG A 79 7.50 20.29 15.63
N GLY A 80 6.54 19.61 16.25
CA GLY A 80 5.15 20.04 16.36
C GLY A 80 4.38 19.16 17.36
N THR A 81 3.05 19.18 17.29
CA THR A 81 2.19 18.26 18.08
C THR A 81 2.49 16.79 17.80
N THR A 82 2.94 16.50 16.58
CA THR A 82 3.54 15.23 16.18
C THR A 82 4.88 15.58 15.55
N THR A 83 5.97 15.03 16.07
CA THR A 83 7.30 15.28 15.52
C THR A 83 7.54 14.34 14.34
N ARG A 84 8.05 14.88 13.24
CA ARG A 84 8.38 14.12 12.04
C ARG A 84 9.86 14.25 11.71
N GLY A 85 10.54 13.12 11.57
CA GLY A 85 11.91 13.05 11.09
C GLY A 85 11.95 12.56 9.64
N TYR A 86 12.73 13.20 8.79
CA TYR A 86 12.90 12.82 7.39
C TYR A 86 14.37 12.50 7.12
N LEU A 87 14.62 11.38 6.44
CA LEU A 87 15.91 11.05 5.86
C LEU A 87 15.74 10.93 4.34
N LEU A 88 16.42 11.83 3.64
CA LEU A 88 16.41 11.92 2.18
C LEU A 88 17.78 11.47 1.66
N ILE A 89 17.81 10.50 0.75
CA ILE A 89 19.03 10.03 0.07
C ILE A 89 18.78 10.10 -1.43
N GLN A 90 19.48 11.00 -2.11
CA GLN A 90 19.41 11.20 -3.55
C GLN A 90 20.23 10.16 -4.31
N ASP A 91 19.90 9.96 -5.61
CA ASP A 91 20.61 9.04 -6.50
C ASP A 91 20.74 7.64 -5.88
N ALA A 92 19.61 6.97 -5.64
CA ALA A 92 19.58 5.68 -4.96
C ALA A 92 20.49 4.64 -5.65
N ARG A 93 21.39 4.02 -4.88
CA ARG A 93 22.35 3.01 -5.37
C ARG A 93 22.05 1.66 -4.76
N ALA A 94 22.48 0.58 -5.42
CA ALA A 94 22.35 -0.77 -4.88
C ALA A 94 22.96 -0.90 -3.47
N SER A 95 24.04 -0.16 -3.18
CA SER A 95 24.69 -0.08 -1.86
C SER A 95 23.80 0.50 -0.74
N ASP A 96 22.72 1.18 -1.10
CA ASP A 96 21.82 1.82 -0.14
C ASP A 96 20.79 0.83 0.40
N THR A 97 20.63 -0.31 -0.27
CA THR A 97 19.82 -1.42 0.22
C THR A 97 20.28 -1.80 1.62
N GLY A 98 19.35 -1.98 2.53
CA GLY A 98 19.67 -2.33 3.91
C GLY A 98 18.60 -1.94 4.91
N ASN A 99 18.94 -2.11 6.18
CA ASN A 99 18.05 -1.80 7.29
C ASN A 99 18.27 -0.35 7.71
N TYR A 100 17.20 0.43 7.72
CA TYR A 100 17.19 1.81 8.18
C TYR A 100 16.43 1.91 9.49
N SER A 101 17.04 2.49 10.52
CA SER A 101 16.42 2.67 11.83
C SER A 101 16.25 4.15 12.16
N CYS A 102 15.04 4.53 12.54
CA CYS A 102 14.76 5.82 13.19
C CYS A 102 14.82 5.63 14.71
N ALA A 103 15.62 6.43 15.40
CA ALA A 103 15.81 6.38 16.85
C ALA A 103 15.63 7.77 17.47
N PRO A 104 14.40 8.15 17.87
CA PRO A 104 14.15 9.35 18.65
C PRO A 104 14.66 9.22 20.10
N SER A 105 14.92 10.35 20.76
CA SER A 105 15.48 10.37 22.12
C SER A 105 14.52 9.90 23.23
N ASN A 106 13.22 9.81 22.95
CA ASN A 106 12.15 9.57 23.92
C ASN A 106 11.27 8.35 23.59
N THR A 107 11.62 7.56 22.57
CA THR A 107 10.89 6.36 22.17
C THR A 107 11.85 5.24 21.77
N ALA A 108 11.32 4.02 21.66
CA ALA A 108 12.07 2.91 21.06
C ALA A 108 12.33 3.16 19.56
N ALA A 109 13.43 2.63 19.06
CA ALA A 109 13.78 2.72 17.65
C ALA A 109 12.92 1.80 16.79
N THR A 110 12.55 2.27 15.61
CA THR A 110 11.79 1.51 14.60
C THR A 110 12.63 1.35 13.33
N THR A 111 12.67 0.14 12.78
CA THR A 111 13.56 -0.23 11.68
C THR A 111 12.77 -0.79 10.51
N LEU A 112 12.98 -0.29 9.29
CA LEU A 112 12.49 -0.91 8.05
C LEU A 112 13.65 -1.35 7.17
N ARG A 113 13.37 -2.18 6.17
CA ARG A 113 14.33 -2.55 5.13
C ARG A 113 14.00 -1.85 3.82
N VAL A 114 14.99 -1.20 3.23
CA VAL A 114 14.88 -0.58 1.91
C VAL A 114 15.57 -1.48 0.88
N HIS A 115 14.91 -1.70 -0.26
CA HIS A 115 15.42 -2.45 -1.41
C HIS A 115 15.51 -1.54 -2.62
N VAL A 116 16.72 -1.37 -3.16
CA VAL A 116 16.93 -0.58 -4.39
C VAL A 116 16.87 -1.48 -5.62
N LEU A 117 15.92 -1.22 -6.50
CA LEU A 117 15.63 -2.00 -7.70
C LEU A 117 16.44 -1.48 -8.90
N ASN A 118 17.03 -2.38 -9.68
CA ASN A 118 17.85 -2.05 -10.84
C ASN A 118 17.01 -1.75 -12.10
N GLY A 119 15.86 -1.06 -11.99
CA GLY A 119 15.13 -0.52 -13.14
C GLY A 119 14.81 -1.49 -14.29
N GLU A 120 14.84 -2.80 -14.05
CA GLU A 120 14.38 -3.77 -15.02
C GLU A 120 12.87 -3.67 -15.03
N THR A 121 12.33 -3.41 -16.23
CA THR A 121 10.89 -3.31 -16.51
C THR A 121 10.13 -4.28 -15.61
N PRO A 122 9.15 -3.83 -14.80
CA PRO A 122 8.39 -4.75 -13.97
C PRO A 122 7.84 -5.81 -14.92
N ALA A 123 8.33 -7.04 -14.78
CA ALA A 123 7.89 -8.18 -15.56
C ALA A 123 6.50 -8.56 -15.06
N ALA A 124 5.54 -7.68 -15.35
CA ALA A 124 4.12 -7.88 -15.26
C ALA A 124 3.54 -7.69 -16.66
N MET A 125 4.17 -8.33 -17.64
CA MET A 125 3.48 -8.77 -18.85
C MET A 125 3.49 -10.30 -18.83
N GLN A 126 2.82 -10.88 -17.83
CA GLN A 126 2.11 -12.12 -18.09
C GLN A 126 0.85 -11.74 -18.86
N THR A 127 1.00 -11.35 -20.13
CA THR A 127 0.00 -11.83 -21.06
C THR A 127 0.26 -13.32 -21.09
N SER A 128 -0.74 -14.12 -20.73
CA SER A 128 -0.78 -15.49 -21.19
C SER A 128 -0.75 -15.41 -22.71
N GLY A 129 0.46 -15.38 -23.29
CA GLY A 129 0.74 -15.57 -24.70
C GLY A 129 0.45 -17.01 -25.12
N GLY A 130 -0.62 -17.60 -24.59
CA GLY A 130 -1.38 -18.52 -25.37
C GLY A 130 -1.92 -17.70 -26.53
N SER A 131 -1.20 -17.69 -27.66
CA SER A 131 -1.90 -17.75 -28.93
C SER A 131 -2.93 -18.85 -28.74
N ALA A 132 -4.19 -18.47 -28.51
CA ALA A 132 -5.30 -19.34 -28.77
C ALA A 132 -5.28 -19.57 -30.28
N THR A 133 -4.38 -20.43 -30.75
CA THR A 133 -4.75 -21.34 -31.81
C THR A 133 -5.92 -22.09 -31.20
N ILE A 134 -7.12 -21.60 -31.48
CA ILE A 134 -8.33 -22.36 -31.26
C ILE A 134 -8.11 -23.59 -32.13
N VAL A 135 -7.61 -24.66 -31.51
CA VAL A 135 -7.65 -25.98 -32.10
C VAL A 135 -9.13 -26.30 -32.08
N LEU A 136 -9.84 -25.90 -33.13
CA LEU A 136 -11.21 -26.30 -33.36
C LEU A 136 -11.16 -27.82 -33.44
N SER A 137 -11.45 -28.48 -32.33
CA SER A 137 -11.62 -29.92 -32.27
C SER A 137 -12.58 -30.29 -33.38
N THR A 138 -12.12 -31.11 -34.32
CA THR A 138 -12.86 -31.57 -35.50
C THR A 138 -14.16 -32.30 -35.14
N SER A 139 -14.34 -32.64 -33.86
CA SER A 139 -15.58 -33.21 -33.32
C SER A 139 -16.72 -32.18 -33.17
N HIS A 140 -16.43 -30.90 -32.93
CA HIS A 140 -17.47 -29.87 -32.73
C HIS A 140 -18.00 -29.30 -34.05
N THR A 141 -17.23 -29.32 -35.14
CA THR A 141 -17.68 -28.85 -36.46
C THR A 141 -18.69 -29.82 -37.10
N LEU A 142 -18.53 -31.14 -36.87
CA LEU A 142 -19.45 -32.17 -37.37
C LEU A 142 -20.83 -32.12 -36.71
N LEU A 143 -20.91 -31.86 -35.40
CA LEU A 143 -22.18 -31.74 -34.66
C LEU A 143 -23.00 -30.53 -35.13
N LEU A 144 -22.33 -29.41 -35.44
CA LEU A 144 -23.00 -28.21 -35.95
C LEU A 144 -23.53 -28.43 -37.38
N HIS A 145 -22.80 -29.17 -38.21
CA HIS A 145 -23.22 -29.49 -39.59
C HIS A 145 -24.35 -30.52 -39.65
N SER A 146 -24.54 -31.38 -38.63
CA SER A 146 -25.67 -32.32 -38.57
C SER A 146 -26.97 -31.70 -38.07
N LEU A 147 -26.90 -30.62 -37.27
CA LEU A 147 -28.08 -29.94 -36.72
C LEU A 147 -28.63 -28.82 -37.61
N LEU A 148 -27.78 -28.20 -38.44
CA LEU A 148 -28.17 -27.13 -39.37
C LEU A 148 -29.21 -27.57 -40.43
N PRO A 149 -29.12 -28.76 -41.08
CA PRO A 149 -30.16 -29.21 -42.00
C PRO A 149 -31.45 -29.66 -41.29
N LEU A 150 -31.37 -30.08 -40.02
CA LEU A 150 -32.57 -30.42 -39.24
C LEU A 150 -33.39 -29.16 -38.90
N LEU A 151 -32.72 -28.05 -38.58
CA LEU A 151 -33.36 -26.76 -38.28
C LEU A 151 -34.04 -26.14 -39.52
N LEU A 152 -33.46 -26.32 -40.71
CA LEU A 152 -34.04 -25.82 -41.96
C LEU A 152 -35.28 -26.64 -42.40
N LEU A 153 -35.39 -27.91 -42.03
CA LEU A 153 -36.60 -28.72 -42.27
C LEU A 153 -37.80 -28.30 -41.41
N PHE A 154 -37.60 -27.55 -40.31
CA PHE A 154 -38.70 -27.03 -39.48
C PHE A 154 -39.19 -25.65 -39.92
N TRP A 155 -38.47 -24.94 -40.78
CA TRP A 155 -38.89 -23.61 -41.25
C TRP A 155 -39.76 -23.66 -42.53
N ASP A 156 -39.68 -24.72 -43.32
CA ASP A 156 -40.48 -24.90 -44.53
C ASP A 156 -41.84 -25.60 -44.26
N ALA A 157 -42.44 -25.40 -43.08
CA ALA A 157 -43.85 -25.70 -42.88
C ALA A 157 -44.68 -24.51 -43.41
N PRO A 158 -45.37 -24.62 -44.57
CA PRO A 158 -46.17 -23.53 -45.10
C PRO A 158 -47.34 -23.27 -44.15
N LEU A 159 -47.36 -22.09 -43.54
CA LEU A 159 -48.49 -21.58 -42.76
C LEU A 159 -49.63 -21.15 -43.70
N SER A 160 -50.11 -22.05 -44.56
CA SER A 160 -51.32 -21.86 -45.35
C SER A 160 -52.49 -22.49 -44.61
N GLY A 161 -53.28 -21.63 -43.95
CA GLY A 161 -54.66 -21.96 -43.59
C GLY A 161 -55.00 -21.90 -42.12
N LEU A 162 -55.20 -20.69 -41.59
CA LEU A 162 -56.36 -20.42 -40.75
C LEU A 162 -57.05 -19.15 -41.27
N LEU A 163 -58.22 -19.40 -41.84
CA LEU A 163 -59.16 -18.48 -42.46
C LEU A 163 -59.91 -17.63 -41.40
N ARG A 164 -60.20 -16.39 -41.81
CA ARG A 164 -61.49 -15.67 -41.69
C ARG A 164 -62.12 -15.45 -40.30
N SER A 165 -62.12 -14.18 -39.87
CA SER A 165 -63.27 -13.38 -39.42
C SER A 165 -62.73 -12.03 -38.90
N GLY A 166 -63.18 -10.81 -39.22
CA GLY A 166 -64.21 -10.18 -40.08
C GLY A 166 -63.73 -8.71 -40.30
N VAL A 167 -64.10 -7.89 -41.30
CA VAL A 167 -65.43 -7.38 -41.74
C VAL A 167 -66.34 -7.22 -40.52
N ILE A 168 -66.60 -6.01 -40.01
CA ILE A 168 -67.20 -4.82 -40.66
C ILE A 168 -66.50 -3.54 -40.15
#